data_AF-A0A6G1KTW8-F1
#
_entry.id   AF-A0A6G1KTW8-F1
#
_cell.length_a   1.000
_cell.length_b   1.000
_cell.length_c   1.000
_cell.angle_alpha   90.00
_cell.angle_beta   90.00
_cell.angle_gamma   90.00
#
_symmetry.space_group_name_H-M   'P 1'
#
loop_
_entity.id
_entity.type
_entity.pdbx_description
1 polymer ?
#
loop_
_entity_poly.entity_id
_entity_poly.type
_entity_poly.pdbx_seq_one_letter_code
_entity_poly.pdbx_strand_id
1 'polypeptide(L)'
;AAFPFNEPPKRPCIAVALRAPEVVLQSSFDHQIDIWSSACYLFELFTRRPLFSIPNDDRPLPMTDDNALLEMKDDDHLLQMISTLGPLP
;
A
#
# COMPACT_ATOMS: atom_id res chain seq x y z
N ALA A 1 -3.56 14.80 -9.08
CA ALA A 1 -3.25 14.32 -7.73
C ALA A 1 -4.54 14.17 -6.94
N ALA A 2 -4.64 13.16 -6.08
CA ALA A 2 -5.83 12.90 -5.26
C ALA A 2 -6.05 13.95 -4.14
N PHE A 3 -5.06 14.81 -3.88
CA PHE A 3 -5.13 15.90 -2.89
C PHE A 3 -4.25 17.11 -3.31
N PRO A 4 -4.48 18.30 -2.74
CA PRO A 4 -3.68 19.51 -3.02
C PRO A 4 -2.26 19.41 -2.47
N PHE A 5 -1.31 20.02 -3.18
CA PHE A 5 0.13 20.01 -2.84
C PHE A 5 0.46 20.60 -1.46
N ASN A 6 -0.38 21.52 -0.98
CA ASN A 6 -0.11 22.31 0.22
C ASN A 6 -0.86 21.79 1.47
N GLU A 7 -1.67 20.74 1.32
CA GLU A 7 -2.49 20.21 2.41
C GLU A 7 -2.75 18.69 2.21
N PRO A 8 -1.71 17.84 2.37
CA PRO A 8 -1.89 16.41 2.31
C PRO A 8 -2.76 15.92 3.48
N PRO A 9 -3.68 14.98 3.25
CA PRO A 9 -4.48 14.39 4.32
C PRO A 9 -3.58 13.60 5.28
N LYS A 10 -4.01 13.40 6.53
CA LYS A 10 -3.25 12.57 7.50
C LYS A 10 -3.09 11.11 7.06
N ARG A 11 -4.06 10.60 6.31
CA ARG A 11 -4.07 9.26 5.73
C ARG A 11 -4.68 9.31 4.33
N PRO A 12 -3.98 8.85 3.29
CA PRO A 12 -4.54 8.82 1.95
C PRO A 12 -5.47 7.61 1.80
N CYS A 13 -6.61 7.80 1.14
CA CYS A 13 -7.57 6.74 0.86
C CYS A 13 -7.11 5.91 -0.35
N ILE A 14 -6.16 4.99 -0.14
CA ILE A 14 -5.58 4.12 -1.19
C ILE A 14 -5.81 2.66 -0.81
N ALA A 15 -6.19 1.85 -1.81
CA ALA A 15 -6.30 0.40 -1.65
C ALA A 15 -4.97 -0.20 -1.20
N VAL A 16 -4.99 -1.16 -0.26
CA VAL A 16 -3.77 -1.66 0.41
C VAL A 16 -2.70 -2.08 -0.60
N ALA A 17 -3.09 -2.86 -1.63
CA ALA A 17 -2.20 -3.36 -2.67
C ALA A 17 -1.61 -2.29 -3.62
N LEU A 18 -2.10 -1.05 -3.56
CA LEU A 18 -1.64 0.07 -4.39
C LEU A 18 -0.92 1.14 -3.57
N ARG A 19 -0.78 0.96 -2.25
CA ARG A 19 -0.10 1.94 -1.40
C ARG A 19 1.39 2.01 -1.75
N ALA A 20 1.90 3.23 -1.81
CA ALA A 20 3.33 3.46 -1.95
C ALA A 20 4.07 3.07 -0.65
N PRO A 21 5.33 2.63 -0.72
CA PRO A 21 6.07 2.13 0.45
C PRO A 21 6.17 3.19 1.56
N GLU A 22 6.29 4.48 1.22
CA GLU A 22 6.30 5.59 2.16
C GLU A 22 4.99 5.75 2.94
N VAL A 23 3.85 5.39 2.33
CA VAL A 23 2.53 5.40 3.00
C VAL A 23 2.44 4.25 3.99
N VAL A 24 2.95 3.08 3.62
CA VAL A 24 2.96 1.87 4.45
C VAL A 24 3.92 2.04 5.63
N LEU A 25 5.07 2.68 5.41
CA LEU A 25 6.05 3.04 6.43
C LEU A 25 5.65 4.24 7.30
N GLN A 26 4.46 4.82 7.10
CA GLN A 26 3.98 6.02 7.81
C GLN A 26 4.96 7.21 7.73
N SER A 27 5.70 7.33 6.62
CA SER A 27 6.63 8.41 6.35
C SER A 27 5.93 9.62 5.73
N SER A 28 6.65 10.73 5.55
CA SER A 28 6.14 11.87 4.79
C SER A 28 5.90 11.46 3.34
N PHE A 29 4.68 11.67 2.87
CA PHE A 29 4.30 11.38 1.49
C PHE A 29 3.82 12.64 0.78
N ASP A 30 3.85 12.60 -0.55
CA ASP A 30 3.39 13.66 -1.43
C ASP A 30 2.57 13.05 -2.59
N HIS A 31 2.16 13.85 -3.57
CA HIS A 31 1.46 13.42 -4.78
C HIS A 31 2.16 12.29 -5.57
N GLN A 32 3.43 11.98 -5.27
CA GLN A 32 4.16 10.85 -5.86
C GLN A 32 3.51 9.49 -5.57
N ILE A 33 2.71 9.38 -4.50
CA ILE A 33 1.96 8.16 -4.20
C ILE A 33 0.94 7.80 -5.28
N ASP A 34 0.44 8.81 -6.01
CA ASP A 34 -0.49 8.60 -7.14
C ASP A 34 0.25 8.01 -8.35
N ILE A 35 1.52 8.35 -8.53
CA ILE A 35 2.37 7.79 -9.60
C ILE A 35 2.63 6.31 -9.31
N TRP A 36 2.97 5.98 -8.06
CA TRP A 36 3.12 4.59 -7.61
C TRP A 36 1.86 3.77 -7.86
N SER A 37 0.72 4.28 -7.39
CA SER A 37 -0.59 3.63 -7.54
C SER A 37 -0.93 3.40 -9.01
N SER A 38 -0.67 4.40 -9.87
CA SER A 38 -0.89 4.31 -11.31
C SER A 38 0.02 3.28 -11.98
N ALA A 39 1.29 3.17 -11.58
CA ALA A 39 2.22 2.19 -12.12
C ALA A 39 1.80 0.75 -11.77
N CYS A 40 1.38 0.52 -10.53
CA CYS A 40 0.83 -0.78 -10.09
C CYS A 40 -0.42 -1.16 -10.89
N TYR A 41 -1.33 -0.19 -11.10
CA TYR A 41 -2.55 -0.41 -11.89
C TYR A 41 -2.25 -0.69 -13.37
N LEU A 42 -1.31 0.04 -13.98
CA LEU A 42 -0.89 -0.20 -15.36
C LEU A 42 -0.27 -1.58 -15.52
N PHE A 43 0.61 -1.98 -14.59
CA PHE A 43 1.17 -3.33 -14.58
C PHE A 43 0.07 -4.40 -14.56
N GLU A 44 -0.93 -4.22 -13.68
CA GLU A 44 -2.05 -5.15 -13.57
C GLU A 44 -2.84 -5.22 -14.88
N LEU A 45 -3.07 -4.08 -15.53
CA LEU A 45 -3.78 -4.03 -16.81
C LEU A 45 -3.03 -4.80 -17.91
N PHE A 46 -1.71 -4.64 -17.99
CA PHE A 46 -0.89 -5.29 -19.02
C PHE A 46 -0.68 -6.79 -18.77
N THR A 47 -0.49 -7.19 -17.52
CA THR A 47 -0.18 -8.58 -17.16
C THR A 47 -1.40 -9.41 -16.79
N ARG A 48 -2.56 -8.75 -16.59
CA ARG A 48 -3.80 -9.33 -16.05
C ARG A 48 -3.61 -9.98 -14.67
N ARG A 49 -2.58 -9.56 -13.93
CA ARG A 49 -2.23 -10.06 -12.60
C ARG A 49 -1.85 -8.88 -11.70
N PRO A 50 -2.33 -8.83 -10.45
CA PRO A 50 -1.92 -7.76 -9.54
C PRO A 50 -0.41 -7.82 -9.31
N LEU A 51 0.24 -6.65 -9.26
CA LEU A 51 1.67 -6.59 -8.92
C LEU A 51 1.91 -7.05 -7.47
N PHE A 52 1.03 -6.62 -6.58
CA PHE A 52 1.02 -6.99 -5.17
C PHE A 52 -0.32 -7.64 -4.84
N SER A 53 -0.27 -8.87 -4.35
CA SER A 53 -1.44 -9.64 -3.95
C SER A 53 -1.44 -9.77 -2.43
N ILE A 54 -2.00 -8.78 -1.76
CA ILE A 54 -2.19 -8.81 -0.30
C ILE A 54 -3.53 -9.48 -0.01
N PRO A 55 -3.56 -10.52 0.84
CA PRO A 55 -4.82 -11.12 1.26
C PRO A 55 -5.72 -10.06 1.92
N ASN A 56 -6.90 -9.86 1.36
CA ASN A 56 -8.01 -9.28 2.11
C ASN A 56 -8.48 -10.37 3.08
N ASP A 57 -7.75 -10.58 4.17
CA ASP A 57 -8.10 -11.62 5.12
C ASP A 57 -9.43 -11.22 5.79
N ASP A 58 -10.51 -11.87 5.35
CA ASP A 58 -11.83 -11.89 6.01
C ASP A 58 -11.82 -12.85 7.22
N ARG A 59 -10.63 -13.18 7.74
CA ARG A 59 -10.45 -14.12 8.84
C ARG A 59 -11.15 -13.54 10.08
N PRO A 60 -12.00 -14.31 10.79
CA PRO A 60 -12.50 -13.90 12.09
C PRO A 60 -11.32 -13.95 13.06
N LEU A 61 -10.73 -12.79 13.33
CA LEU A 61 -9.58 -12.70 14.22
C LEU A 61 -10.03 -12.89 15.67
N PRO A 62 -9.26 -13.63 16.47
CA PRO A 62 -9.51 -13.73 17.90
C PRO A 62 -9.23 -12.36 18.53
N MET A 63 -10.27 -11.63 18.94
CA MET A 63 -10.24 -10.42 19.80
C MET A 63 -8.88 -9.70 19.88
N THR A 64 -8.35 -9.20 18.76
CA THR A 64 -7.11 -8.43 18.73
C THR A 64 -7.44 -7.05 18.21
N ASP A 65 -6.85 -6.03 18.82
CA ASP A 65 -6.97 -4.61 18.45
C ASP A 65 -6.92 -4.42 16.93
N ASP A 66 -7.92 -3.74 16.36
CA ASP A 66 -8.02 -3.46 14.92
C ASP A 66 -6.75 -2.81 14.35
N ASN A 67 -5.98 -2.10 15.19
CA ASN A 67 -4.71 -1.51 14.80
C ASN A 67 -3.62 -2.57 14.53
N ALA A 68 -3.54 -3.63 15.33
CA ALA A 68 -2.53 -4.68 15.17
C ALA A 68 -2.74 -5.47 13.87
N LEU A 69 -3.98 -5.63 13.42
CA LEU A 69 -4.29 -6.24 12.12
C LEU A 69 -3.80 -5.35 10.96
N LEU A 70 -3.97 -4.05 11.07
CA LEU A 70 -3.52 -3.11 10.03
C LEU A 70 -1.99 -3.09 9.93
N GLU A 71 -1.29 -3.09 11.05
CA GLU A 71 0.18 -3.20 11.09
C GLU A 71 0.66 -4.51 10.45
N MET A 72 0.02 -5.63 10.75
CA MET A 72 0.36 -6.92 10.13
C MET A 72 0.17 -6.90 8.61
N LYS A 73 -0.90 -6.27 8.11
CA LYS A 73 -1.15 -6.12 6.66
C LYS A 73 -0.13 -5.22 5.98
N ASP A 74 0.28 -4.17 6.67
CA ASP A 74 1.31 -3.24 6.18
C ASP A 74 2.69 -3.94 6.13
N ASP A 75 3.02 -4.76 7.13
CA ASP A 75 4.24 -5.59 7.14
C ASP A 75 4.25 -6.62 6.00
N ASP A 76 3.15 -7.35 5.81
CA ASP A 76 3.01 -8.31 4.71
C ASP A 76 3.14 -7.62 3.34
N HIS A 77 2.61 -6.40 3.21
CA HIS A 77 2.77 -5.60 2.01
C HIS A 77 4.24 -5.26 1.74
N LEU A 78 4.96 -4.77 2.75
CA LEU A 78 6.39 -4.43 2.62
C LEU A 78 7.24 -5.65 2.26
N LEU A 79 6.97 -6.80 2.88
CA LEU A 79 7.67 -8.05 2.56
C LEU A 79 7.44 -8.45 1.09
N GLN A 80 6.23 -8.30 0.58
CA GLN A 80 5.91 -8.60 -0.81
C GLN A 80 6.61 -7.61 -1.77
N MET A 81 6.65 -6.32 -1.43
CA MET A 81 7.37 -5.31 -2.20
C MET A 81 8.86 -5.65 -2.29
N ILE A 82 9.50 -5.97 -1.16
CA ILE A 82 10.92 -6.32 -1.12
C ILE A 82 11.21 -7.59 -1.91
N SER A 83 10.35 -8.60 -1.82
CA SER A 83 10.48 -9.84 -2.59
C SER A 83 10.38 -9.60 -4.10
N THR A 84 9.51 -8.67 -4.53
CA THR A 84 9.24 -8.42 -5.94
C THR A 84 10.24 -7.46 -6.58
N LEU A 85 10.61 -6.39 -5.87
CA LEU A 85 11.41 -5.28 -6.39
C LEU A 85 12.86 -5.28 -5.90
N GLY A 86 13.17 -6.06 -4.86
CA GLY A 86 14.43 -5.99 -4.14
C GLY A 86 14.38 -5.03 -2.94
N PRO A 87 15.51 -4.84 -2.24
CA PRO A 87 15.56 -3.98 -1.06
C PRO A 87 15.12 -2.55 -1.41
N LEU A 88 14.18 -2.02 -0.63
CA LEU A 88 13.77 -0.62 -0.73
C LEU A 88 14.97 0.28 -0.33
N PRO A 89 15.18 1.42 -1.04
CA PRO A 89 16.27 2.35 -0.75
C PRO A 89 16.13 3.07 0.60
#